data_AF-A0A2U2SJR0-F1
#
_entry.id   AF-A0A2U2SJR0-F1
#
_cell.length_a   1.000
_cell.length_b   1.000
_cell.length_c   1.000
_cell.angle_alpha   90.00
_cell.angle_beta   90.00
_cell.angle_gamma   90.00
#
_symmetry.space_group_name_H-M   'P 1'
#
loop_
_entity.id
_entity.type
_entity.pdbx_description
1 polymer ?
#
loop_
_entity_poly.entity_id
_entity_poly.type
_entity_poly.pdbx_seq_one_letter_code
_entity_poly.pdbx_strand_id
1 'polypeptide(L)'
;QTLAARHLLAGERVPAARLTLEFASPTTFRSSGRYVPLPLPELVFGSLLERWQAFAPVALSPELRRFATEMVVVSRYMLRTRSLPSKEGGLHIGFIGQVTFSALNRDRYWLSVLNLLAHYAFFSGVGYGTAAGLGQVRVVAERPHDT
;
A
#
# COMPACT_ATOMS: atom_id res chain seq x y z
N GLN A 1 3.48 9.65 -16.51
CA GLN A 1 4.47 10.65 -16.03
C GLN A 1 3.89 11.62 -14.98
N THR A 2 2.59 11.91 -14.99
CA THR A 2 1.94 12.89 -14.10
C THR A 2 1.98 12.58 -12.60
N LEU A 3 1.94 11.29 -12.19
CA LEU A 3 1.86 10.92 -10.76
C LEU A 3 3.18 11.17 -10.00
N ALA A 4 4.32 10.76 -10.57
CA ALA A 4 5.64 10.97 -9.95
C ALA A 4 5.94 12.47 -9.78
N ALA A 5 5.72 13.26 -10.84
CA ALA A 5 5.92 14.70 -10.79
C ALA A 5 5.07 15.36 -9.70
N ARG A 6 3.80 14.96 -9.57
CA ARG A 6 2.89 15.47 -8.54
C ARG A 6 3.38 15.24 -7.11
N HIS A 7 4.04 14.12 -6.82
CA HIS A 7 4.44 13.79 -5.45
C HIS A 7 5.90 14.08 -5.14
N LEU A 8 6.79 14.02 -6.14
CA LEU A 8 8.23 14.21 -5.95
C LEU A 8 8.69 15.64 -6.25
N LEU A 9 8.04 16.34 -7.19
CA LEU A 9 8.47 17.68 -7.65
C LEU A 9 7.57 18.82 -7.14
N ALA A 10 6.30 18.57 -6.82
CA ALA A 10 5.39 19.63 -6.38
C ALA A 10 5.80 20.15 -4.99
N GLY A 11 6.44 21.32 -4.95
CA GLY A 11 6.81 22.04 -3.73
C GLY A 11 5.62 22.51 -2.89
N GLU A 12 4.42 22.57 -3.48
CA GLU A 12 3.28 23.30 -2.90
C GLU A 12 2.38 22.47 -1.96
N ARG A 13 2.40 21.13 -2.06
CA ARG A 13 1.62 20.26 -1.16
C ARG A 13 2.51 19.58 -0.13
N VAL A 14 2.13 19.73 1.14
CA VAL A 14 2.69 18.95 2.25
C VAL A 14 2.19 17.51 2.09
N PRO A 15 3.07 16.51 1.93
CA PRO A 15 2.66 15.12 1.83
C PRO A 15 1.97 14.65 3.12
N ALA A 16 0.92 13.83 2.99
CA ALA A 16 0.17 13.38 4.15
C ALA A 16 1.02 12.41 4.99
N ALA A 17 1.11 12.65 6.30
CA ALA A 17 1.74 11.73 7.25
C ALA A 17 0.81 10.58 7.65
N ARG A 18 -0.47 10.66 7.30
CA ARG A 18 -1.50 9.67 7.55
C ARG A 18 -2.20 9.32 6.23
N LEU A 19 -2.32 8.04 5.92
CA LEU A 19 -2.86 7.53 4.66
C LEU A 19 -3.84 6.41 4.94
N THR A 20 -5.09 6.57 4.49
CA THR A 20 -6.09 5.50 4.57
C THR A 20 -6.21 4.81 3.23
N LEU A 21 -6.04 3.50 3.23
CA LEU A 21 -6.21 2.62 2.07
C LEU A 21 -7.45 1.76 2.26
N GLU A 22 -8.27 1.66 1.21
CA GLU A 22 -9.40 0.75 1.11
C GLU A 22 -9.08 -0.37 0.14
N PHE A 23 -9.08 -1.61 0.64
CA PHE A 23 -8.90 -2.84 -0.12
C PHE A 23 -10.27 -3.39 -0.52
N ALA A 24 -10.64 -3.19 -1.78
CA ALA A 24 -11.94 -3.55 -2.34
C ALA A 24 -12.03 -5.02 -2.78
N SER A 25 -10.88 -5.69 -2.92
CA SER A 25 -10.79 -7.11 -3.27
C SER A 25 -9.82 -7.84 -2.33
N PRO A 26 -9.95 -9.17 -2.17
CA PRO A 26 -9.12 -9.93 -1.26
C PRO A 26 -7.65 -9.70 -1.56
N THR A 27 -6.92 -9.34 -0.51
CA THR A 27 -5.50 -9.03 -0.58
C THR A 27 -4.75 -9.95 0.37
N THR A 28 -3.66 -10.51 -0.10
CA THR A 28 -2.75 -11.30 0.73
C THR A 28 -1.34 -11.06 0.25
N PHE A 29 -0.36 -11.37 1.08
CA PHE A 29 1.05 -11.27 0.73
C PHE A 29 1.69 -12.65 0.80
N ARG A 30 2.73 -12.88 0.01
CA ARG A 30 3.58 -14.06 0.16
C ARG A 30 4.87 -13.63 0.84
N SER A 31 5.13 -14.14 2.04
CA SER A 31 6.34 -13.85 2.80
C SER A 31 6.86 -15.14 3.42
N SER A 32 8.16 -15.42 3.23
CA SER A 32 8.83 -16.63 3.74
C SER A 32 8.05 -17.93 3.46
N GLY A 33 7.55 -18.07 2.23
CA GLY A 33 6.80 -19.25 1.79
C GLY A 33 5.35 -19.34 2.27
N ARG A 34 4.85 -18.38 3.06
CA ARG A 34 3.50 -18.38 3.64
C ARG A 34 2.65 -17.23 3.12
N TYR A 35 1.33 -17.43 3.13
CA TYR A 35 0.37 -16.35 2.88
C TYR A 35 0.11 -15.55 4.15
N VAL A 36 0.16 -14.22 4.04
CA VAL A 36 -0.06 -13.28 5.14
C VAL A 36 -1.26 -12.40 4.77
N PRO A 37 -2.46 -12.68 5.30
CA PRO A 37 -3.67 -11.91 5.03
C PRO A 37 -3.78 -10.70 5.96
N LEU A 38 -2.70 -9.93 6.11
CA LEU A 38 -2.66 -8.72 6.95
C LEU A 38 -1.90 -7.59 6.23
N PRO A 39 -2.37 -6.34 6.30
CA PRO A 39 -1.73 -5.19 5.66
C PRO A 39 -0.58 -4.65 6.51
N LEU A 40 0.48 -5.43 6.67
CA LEU A 40 1.70 -4.94 7.33
C LEU A 40 2.37 -3.87 6.47
N PRO A 41 2.85 -2.75 7.05
CA PRO A 41 3.42 -1.63 6.28
C PRO A 41 4.50 -2.07 5.28
N GLU A 42 5.45 -2.89 5.71
CA GLU A 42 6.56 -3.38 4.89
C GLU A 42 6.10 -4.30 3.75
N LEU A 43 4.99 -5.01 3.93
CA LEU A 43 4.41 -5.85 2.89
C LEU A 43 3.63 -5.02 1.88
N VAL A 44 2.83 -4.05 2.35
CA VAL A 44 2.05 -3.15 1.49
C VAL A 44 2.98 -2.27 0.65
N PHE A 45 3.83 -1.48 1.30
CA PHE A 45 4.70 -0.53 0.61
C PHE A 45 5.86 -1.22 -0.11
N GLY A 46 6.35 -2.35 0.41
CA GLY A 46 7.33 -3.17 -0.30
C GLY A 46 6.77 -3.75 -1.60
N SER A 47 5.55 -4.27 -1.58
CA SER A 47 4.89 -4.82 -2.78
C SER A 47 4.59 -3.73 -3.82
N LEU A 48 4.29 -2.50 -3.38
CA LEU A 48 4.12 -1.35 -4.26
C LEU A 48 5.45 -0.87 -4.85
N LEU A 49 6.51 -0.86 -4.04
CA LEU A 49 7.86 -0.48 -4.47
C LEU A 49 8.38 -1.43 -5.55
N GLU A 50 8.25 -2.74 -5.35
CA GLU A 50 8.65 -3.75 -6.34
C GLU A 50 7.96 -3.51 -7.68
N ARG A 51 6.63 -3.31 -7.66
CA ARG A 51 5.87 -3.01 -8.89
C ARG A 51 6.24 -1.67 -9.49
N TRP A 52 6.51 -0.66 -8.67
CA TRP A 52 6.92 0.63 -9.18
C TRP A 52 8.26 0.50 -9.91
N GLN A 53 9.26 -0.13 -9.30
CA GLN A 53 10.58 -0.31 -9.92
C GLN A 53 10.52 -1.16 -11.20
N ALA A 54 9.57 -2.09 -11.30
CA ALA A 54 9.39 -2.91 -12.50
C ALA A 54 8.83 -2.15 -13.71
N PHE A 55 8.02 -1.10 -13.50
CA PHE A 55 7.23 -0.48 -14.58
C PHE A 55 7.41 1.04 -14.71
N ALA A 56 7.94 1.72 -13.69
CA ALA A 56 8.06 3.18 -13.68
C ALA A 56 9.46 3.65 -14.06
N PRO A 57 9.59 4.77 -14.78
CA PRO A 57 10.89 5.27 -15.26
C PRO A 57 11.73 5.95 -14.17
N VAL A 58 11.15 6.24 -13.00
CA VAL A 58 11.83 6.92 -11.90
C VAL A 58 12.17 5.92 -10.82
N ALA A 59 13.47 5.75 -10.55
CA ALA A 59 13.92 4.91 -9.45
C ALA A 59 13.55 5.54 -8.09
N LEU A 60 13.03 4.71 -7.19
CA LEU A 60 12.79 5.07 -5.79
C LEU A 60 13.82 4.36 -4.92
N SER A 61 14.18 4.99 -3.79
CA SER A 61 15.13 4.44 -2.83
C SER A 61 14.67 3.05 -2.34
N PRO A 62 15.52 2.01 -2.44
CA PRO A 62 15.24 0.67 -1.90
C PRO A 62 15.02 0.66 -0.38
N GLU A 63 15.60 1.63 0.33
CA GLU A 63 15.49 1.83 1.78
C GLU A 63 14.06 2.15 2.22
N LEU A 64 13.16 2.47 1.28
CA LEU A 64 11.73 2.66 1.58
C LEU A 64 11.11 1.45 2.29
N ARG A 65 11.52 0.22 1.95
CA ARG A 65 11.01 -0.96 2.66
C ARG A 65 11.37 -0.92 4.13
N ARG A 66 12.63 -0.62 4.43
CA ARG A 66 13.12 -0.48 5.81
C ARG A 66 12.42 0.67 6.52
N PHE A 67 12.26 1.81 5.85
CA PHE A 67 11.48 2.94 6.37
C PHE A 67 10.05 2.52 6.70
N ALA A 68 9.37 1.78 5.82
CA ALA A 68 8.02 1.30 6.08
C ALA A 68 7.96 0.35 7.29
N THR A 69 8.96 -0.52 7.47
CA THR A 69 9.06 -1.39 8.66
C THR A 69 9.25 -0.60 9.96
N GLU A 70 10.17 0.38 9.95
CA GLU A 70 10.63 1.04 11.19
C GLU A 70 9.82 2.28 11.56
N MET A 71 9.27 2.98 10.56
CA MET A 71 8.74 4.33 10.72
C MET A 71 7.28 4.47 10.31
N VAL A 72 6.62 3.40 9.86
CA VAL A 72 5.20 3.42 9.50
C VAL A 72 4.44 2.43 10.37
N VAL A 73 3.35 2.87 10.97
CA VAL A 73 2.51 2.05 11.84
C VAL A 73 1.09 1.98 11.30
N VAL A 74 0.39 0.88 11.59
CA VAL A 74 -1.05 0.80 11.42
C VAL A 74 -1.71 1.52 12.60
N SER A 75 -2.38 2.64 12.33
CA SER A 75 -2.99 3.49 13.37
C SER A 75 -4.51 3.30 13.51
N ARG A 76 -5.16 2.77 12.48
CA ARG A 76 -6.59 2.40 12.49
C ARG A 76 -6.81 1.28 11.49
N TYR A 77 -7.72 0.36 11.77
CA TYR A 77 -8.16 -0.60 10.76
C TYR A 77 -9.60 -1.06 10.99
N MET A 78 -10.26 -1.43 9.90
CA MET A 78 -11.56 -2.11 9.87
C MET A 78 -11.46 -3.15 8.77
N LEU A 79 -11.05 -4.36 9.14
CA LEU A 79 -10.69 -5.42 8.23
C LEU A 79 -11.50 -6.68 8.52
N ARG A 80 -11.79 -7.43 7.47
CA ARG A 80 -12.29 -8.80 7.57
C ARG A 80 -11.59 -9.68 6.55
N THR A 81 -11.48 -10.97 6.86
CA THR A 81 -11.00 -11.94 5.90
C THR A 81 -12.08 -12.30 4.89
N ARG A 82 -11.67 -12.63 3.68
CA ARG A 82 -12.50 -13.21 2.64
C ARG A 82 -11.72 -14.33 1.97
N SER A 83 -12.31 -15.53 1.97
CA SER A 83 -11.78 -16.69 1.26
C SER A 83 -12.30 -16.72 -0.18
N LEU A 84 -11.45 -17.15 -1.10
CA LEU A 84 -11.81 -17.43 -2.49
C LEU A 84 -11.31 -18.83 -2.86
N PRO A 85 -12.04 -19.59 -3.68
CA PRO A 85 -11.53 -20.83 -4.24
C PRO A 85 -10.25 -20.57 -5.05
N SER A 86 -9.20 -21.36 -4.81
CA SER A 86 -7.98 -21.35 -5.62
C SER A 86 -8.15 -22.23 -6.86
N LYS A 87 -7.51 -21.84 -7.98
CA LYS A 87 -7.50 -22.64 -9.22
C LYS A 87 -6.83 -24.01 -9.05
N GLU A 88 -5.89 -24.11 -8.10
CA GLU A 88 -5.10 -25.32 -7.82
C GLU A 88 -5.75 -26.22 -6.76
N GLY A 89 -6.98 -25.92 -6.35
CA GLY A 89 -7.63 -26.51 -5.18
C GLY A 89 -7.24 -25.79 -3.89
N GLY A 90 -8.16 -25.79 -2.91
CA GLY A 90 -7.99 -25.10 -1.63
C GLY A 90 -8.55 -23.67 -1.59
N LEU A 91 -8.37 -23.00 -0.45
CA LEU A 91 -8.89 -21.66 -0.18
C LEU A 91 -7.76 -20.63 -0.15
N HIS A 92 -7.88 -19.62 -1.00
CA HIS A 92 -7.06 -18.42 -0.93
C HIS A 92 -7.68 -17.46 0.09
N ILE A 93 -6.97 -17.19 1.18
CA ILE A 93 -7.43 -16.27 2.24
C ILE A 93 -6.74 -14.93 2.06
N GLY A 94 -7.53 -13.88 1.91
CA GLY A 94 -7.07 -12.50 1.93
C GLY A 94 -7.93 -11.63 2.84
N PHE A 95 -7.52 -10.38 3.04
CA PHE A 95 -8.30 -9.36 3.74
C PHE A 95 -8.95 -8.38 2.77
N ILE A 96 -10.05 -7.78 3.22
CA ILE A 96 -10.70 -6.62 2.61
C ILE A 96 -11.06 -5.61 3.71
N GLY A 97 -11.31 -4.37 3.32
CA GLY A 97 -11.69 -3.28 4.23
C GLY A 97 -10.69 -2.14 4.22
N GLN A 98 -10.65 -1.37 5.30
CA GLN A 98 -9.84 -0.15 5.38
C GLN A 98 -8.74 -0.26 6.43
N VAL A 99 -7.58 0.33 6.13
CA VAL A 99 -6.47 0.47 7.06
C VAL A 99 -5.84 1.85 6.89
N THR A 100 -5.55 2.48 8.00
CA THR A 100 -4.85 3.75 8.07
C THR A 100 -3.42 3.51 8.54
N PHE A 101 -2.47 3.98 7.74
CA PHE A 101 -1.06 4.03 8.04
C PHE A 101 -0.69 5.42 8.54
N SER A 102 0.12 5.50 9.58
CA SER A 102 0.71 6.76 10.07
C SER A 102 2.22 6.64 10.05
N ALA A 103 2.90 7.62 9.47
CA ALA A 103 4.34 7.75 9.54
C ALA A 103 4.75 8.47 10.84
N LEU A 104 5.67 7.87 11.59
CA LEU A 104 6.25 8.44 12.80
C LEU A 104 7.30 9.51 12.47
N ASN A 105 7.98 9.34 11.35
CA ASN A 105 8.93 10.30 10.81
C ASN A 105 8.24 11.25 9.82
N ARG A 106 8.55 12.55 9.91
CA ARG A 106 7.96 13.64 9.10
C ARG A 106 8.86 14.15 7.98
N ASP A 107 9.94 13.45 7.68
CA ASP A 107 10.80 13.75 6.54
C ASP A 107 9.98 13.76 5.25
N ARG A 108 10.08 14.88 4.53
CA ARG A 108 9.25 15.18 3.38
C ARG A 108 9.45 14.17 2.24
N TYR A 109 10.69 13.70 2.03
CA TYR A 109 10.98 12.75 0.96
C TYR A 109 10.23 11.44 1.19
N TRP A 110 10.35 10.87 2.39
CA TRP A 110 9.69 9.60 2.71
C TRP A 110 8.18 9.69 2.62
N LEU A 111 7.59 10.77 3.14
CA LEU A 111 6.15 10.99 3.03
C LEU A 111 5.71 11.12 1.57
N SER A 112 6.45 11.87 0.75
CA SER A 112 6.19 11.99 -0.70
C SER A 112 6.19 10.63 -1.40
N VAL A 113 7.17 9.78 -1.10
CA VAL A 113 7.28 8.44 -1.70
C VAL A 113 6.15 7.53 -1.24
N LEU A 114 5.79 7.53 0.06
CA LEU A 114 4.64 6.77 0.56
C LEU A 114 3.33 7.21 -0.11
N ASN A 115 3.10 8.51 -0.24
CA ASN A 115 1.91 9.06 -0.89
C ASN A 115 1.88 8.67 -2.38
N LEU A 116 3.02 8.77 -3.07
CA LEU A 116 3.16 8.33 -4.46
C LEU A 116 2.75 6.86 -4.62
N LEU A 117 3.30 5.97 -3.80
CA LEU A 117 3.00 4.54 -3.87
C LEU A 117 1.55 4.24 -3.50
N ALA A 118 1.01 4.92 -2.48
CA ALA A 118 -0.38 4.78 -2.08
C ALA A 118 -1.35 5.14 -3.22
N HIS A 119 -1.08 6.22 -3.97
CA HIS A 119 -1.89 6.57 -5.14
C HIS A 119 -1.63 5.67 -6.34
N TYR A 120 -0.40 5.18 -6.52
CA TYR A 120 -0.05 4.21 -7.57
C TYR A 120 -0.80 2.88 -7.38
N ALA A 121 -1.07 2.51 -6.13
CA ALA A 121 -1.75 1.29 -5.75
C ALA A 121 -3.11 1.06 -6.46
N PHE A 122 -3.79 2.15 -6.85
CA PHE A 122 -5.03 2.09 -7.64
C PHE A 122 -4.85 1.39 -9.00
N PHE A 123 -3.69 1.57 -9.61
CA PHE A 123 -3.37 1.03 -10.94
C PHE A 123 -2.66 -0.32 -10.85
N SER A 124 -1.78 -0.49 -9.87
CA SER A 124 -0.93 -1.67 -9.77
C SER A 124 -1.57 -2.83 -8.99
N GLY A 125 -2.55 -2.52 -8.14
CA GLY A 125 -2.94 -3.39 -7.04
C GLY A 125 -1.80 -3.58 -6.01
N VAL A 126 -2.10 -4.33 -4.95
CA VAL A 126 -1.18 -4.65 -3.85
C VAL A 126 -1.19 -6.15 -3.55
N GLY A 127 -0.05 -6.70 -3.14
CA GLY A 127 0.04 -8.07 -2.65
C GLY A 127 0.15 -9.12 -3.76
N TYR A 128 -0.43 -10.29 -3.58
CA TYR A 128 -0.36 -11.42 -4.52
C TYR A 128 -1.60 -11.50 -5.41
N GLY A 129 -1.43 -11.98 -6.65
CA GLY A 129 -2.54 -12.28 -7.55
C GLY A 129 -3.21 -11.06 -8.20
N THR A 130 -2.53 -9.92 -8.30
CA THR A 130 -3.11 -8.69 -8.85
C THR A 130 -3.57 -8.83 -10.31
N ALA A 131 -2.84 -9.61 -11.12
CA ALA A 131 -3.25 -9.93 -12.49
C ALA A 131 -4.54 -10.78 -12.58
N ALA A 132 -4.94 -11.44 -11.49
CA ALA A 132 -6.18 -12.21 -11.39
C ALA A 132 -7.33 -11.41 -10.76
N GLY A 133 -7.18 -10.09 -10.60
CA GLY A 133 -8.20 -9.20 -10.02
C GLY A 133 -8.20 -9.14 -8.49
N LEU A 134 -7.17 -9.67 -7.83
CA LEU A 134 -6.97 -9.52 -6.39
C LEU A 134 -6.20 -8.23 -6.07
N GLY A 135 -6.15 -7.82 -4.80
CA GLY A 135 -5.30 -6.70 -4.40
C GLY A 135 -5.76 -5.30 -4.81
N GLN A 136 -6.97 -5.15 -5.36
CA GLN A 136 -7.52 -3.84 -5.73
C GLN A 136 -7.66 -2.93 -4.50
N VAL A 137 -7.04 -1.75 -4.58
CA VAL A 137 -6.93 -0.81 -3.47
C VAL A 137 -7.03 0.63 -3.95
N ARG A 138 -7.48 1.54 -3.09
CA ARG A 138 -7.50 2.98 -3.37
C ARG A 138 -7.23 3.79 -2.11
N VAL A 139 -6.72 5.01 -2.28
CA VAL A 139 -6.65 5.99 -1.18
C VAL A 139 -8.06 6.51 -0.88
N VAL A 140 -8.39 6.62 0.39
CA VAL A 140 -9.62 7.27 0.87
C VAL A 140 -9.26 8.66 1.39
N ALA A 141 -9.98 9.69 0.93
CA ALA A 141 -9.83 11.03 1.46
C ALA A 141 -10.20 11.03 2.96
N GLU A 142 -9.39 11.67 3.79
CA GLU A 142 -9.74 11.88 5.20
C GLU A 142 -11.08 12.64 5.29
N ARG A 143 -12.03 12.07 6.04
CA ARG A 143 -13.25 12.79 6.40
C ARG A 143 -12.90 13.72 7.58
N PRO A 144 -13.28 15.01 7.57
CA PRO A 144 -12.84 16.00 8.57
C PRO A 144 -13.32 15.79 10.03
N HIS A 145 -13.86 14.64 10.41
CA HIS A 145 -14.54 14.47 11.70
C HIS A 145 -14.27 13.09 12.31
N ASP A 146 -13.13 12.93 12.98
CA ASP A 146 -12.94 11.95 14.06
C ASP A 146 -11.71 12.40 14.89
N THR A 147 -11.90 13.47 15.68
CA THR A 147 -10.99 13.88 16.77
C THR A 147 -11.81 13.91 18.05
#